data_AF-A0A679I989-F1
#
_entry.id   AF-A0A679I989-F1
#
_cell.length_a   1.000
_cell.length_b   1.000
_cell.length_c   1.000
_cell.angle_alpha   90.00
_cell.angle_beta   90.00
_cell.angle_gamma   90.00
#
_symmetry.space_group_name_H-M   'P 1'
#
loop_
_entity.id
_entity.type
_entity.pdbx_description
1 polymer ?
#
loop_
_entity_poly.entity_id
_entity_poly.type
_entity_poly.pdbx_seq_one_letter_code
_entity_poly.pdbx_strand_id
1 'polypeptide(L)'
;MKKIFFILIGSSILSAICHALGYHTLIKYIGYISLFVSLALSGVLISGDRMRANTSSGTGYNKDSFLYVFLFALPFLILNFT
;
A
#
# COMPACT_ATOMS: atom_id res chain seq x y z
N MET A 1 4.39 15.48 0.76
CA MET A 1 3.50 15.89 -0.35
C MET A 1 4.01 15.51 -1.74
N LYS A 2 5.17 16.01 -2.22
CA LYS A 2 5.67 15.68 -3.57
C LYS A 2 5.81 14.16 -3.83
N LYS A 3 6.36 13.41 -2.86
CA LYS A 3 6.53 11.95 -2.96
C LYS A 3 5.20 11.19 -3.11
N ILE A 4 4.18 11.59 -2.34
CA ILE A 4 2.81 11.03 -2.42
C ILE A 4 2.25 11.19 -3.83
N PHE A 5 2.39 12.40 -4.38
CA PHE A 5 1.92 12.72 -5.72
C PHE A 5 2.58 11.85 -6.79
N PHE A 6 3.91 11.67 -6.73
CA PHE A 6 4.62 10.79 -7.66
C PHE A 6 4.20 9.32 -7.53
N ILE A 7 3.95 8.82 -6.32
CA ILE A 7 3.50 7.44 -6.10
C ILE A 7 2.12 7.22 -6.69
N LEU A 8 1.19 8.16 -6.48
CA LEU A 8 -0.16 8.09 -7.05
C LEU A 8 -0.13 8.12 -8.57
N ILE A 9 0.67 9.00 -9.17
CA ILE A 9 0.78 9.07 -10.64
C ILE A 9 1.41 7.80 -11.19
N GLY A 10 2.52 7.34 -10.61
CA GLY A 10 3.23 6.14 -11.06
C GLY A 10 2.36 4.89 -10.95
N SER A 11 1.66 4.71 -9.83
CA SER A 11 0.74 3.58 -9.64
C SER A 11 -0.48 3.68 -10.57
N SER A 12 -1.03 4.88 -10.79
CA SER A 12 -2.14 5.08 -11.74
C SER A 12 -1.75 4.68 -13.16
N ILE A 13 -0.60 5.19 -13.65
CA ILE A 13 -0.08 4.85 -14.99
C ILE A 13 0.16 3.34 -15.10
N LEU A 14 0.82 2.74 -14.12
CA LEU A 14 1.11 1.30 -14.13
C LEU A 14 -0.18 0.47 -14.13
N SER A 15 -1.15 0.84 -13.29
CA SER A 15 -2.44 0.16 -13.20
C SER A 15 -3.24 0.26 -14.51
N ALA A 16 -3.23 1.43 -15.17
CA ALA A 16 -3.88 1.64 -16.45
C ALA A 16 -3.22 0.83 -17.58
N ILE A 17 -1.89 0.73 -17.60
CA ILE A 17 -1.16 -0.12 -18.55
C ILE A 17 -1.51 -1.60 -18.33
N CYS A 18 -1.48 -2.08 -17.08
CA CYS A 18 -1.87 -3.45 -16.77
C CYS A 18 -3.31 -3.75 -17.20
N HIS A 19 -4.22 -2.79 -17.05
CA HIS A 19 -5.62 -2.94 -17.45
C HIS A 19 -5.77 -2.96 -18.97
N ALA A 20 -5.09 -2.07 -19.69
CA ALA A 20 -5.10 -2.04 -21.16
C ALA A 20 -4.54 -3.32 -21.78
N LEU A 21 -3.61 -4.00 -21.09
CA LEU A 21 -3.05 -5.30 -21.50
C LEU A 21 -3.89 -6.51 -21.07
N GLY A 22 -5.01 -6.31 -20.37
CA GLY A 22 -5.91 -7.40 -19.94
C GLY A 22 -5.40 -8.23 -18.74
N TYR A 23 -4.41 -7.74 -17.99
CA TYR A 23 -3.85 -8.44 -16.83
C TYR A 23 -4.70 -8.30 -15.55
N HIS A 24 -6.01 -8.57 -15.63
CA HIS A 24 -6.95 -8.37 -14.53
C HIS A 24 -6.56 -9.11 -13.25
N THR A 25 -6.10 -10.36 -13.36
CA THR A 25 -5.64 -11.16 -12.22
C THR A 25 -4.43 -10.55 -11.51
N LEU A 26 -3.52 -9.95 -12.27
CA LEU A 26 -2.31 -9.32 -11.74
C LEU A 26 -2.63 -8.01 -11.02
N ILE A 27 -3.55 -7.20 -11.57
CA ILE A 27 -4.08 -5.99 -10.91
C ILE A 27 -4.67 -6.35 -9.55
N LYS A 28 -5.48 -7.41 -9.52
CA LYS A 28 -6.10 -7.92 -8.29
C LYS A 28 -5.07 -8.32 -7.24
N TYR A 29 -4.09 -9.14 -7.60
CA TYR A 29 -3.06 -9.58 -6.66
C TYR A 29 -2.18 -8.43 -6.16
N ILE A 30 -1.75 -7.52 -7.04
CA ILE A 30 -0.95 -6.36 -6.63
C ILE A 30 -1.74 -5.48 -5.67
N GLY A 31 -3.00 -5.15 -5.99
CA GLY A 31 -3.85 -4.33 -5.14
C GLY A 31 -4.00 -4.92 -3.73
N TYR A 32 -4.35 -6.21 -3.63
CA TYR A 32 -4.54 -6.85 -2.32
C TYR A 32 -3.23 -7.04 -1.55
N ILE A 33 -2.15 -7.50 -2.20
CA ILE A 33 -0.86 -7.69 -1.52
C ILE A 33 -0.37 -6.35 -0.96
N SER A 34 -0.39 -5.28 -1.77
CA SER A 34 0.01 -3.95 -1.31
C SER A 34 -0.88 -3.44 -0.17
N LEU A 35 -2.19 -3.69 -0.20
CA LEU A 35 -3.09 -3.32 0.89
C LEU A 35 -2.77 -4.08 2.19
N PHE A 36 -2.53 -5.39 2.13
CA PHE A 36 -2.15 -6.18 3.30
C PHE A 36 -0.80 -5.73 3.88
N VAL A 37 0.19 -5.46 3.03
CA VAL A 37 1.49 -4.93 3.45
C VAL A 37 1.31 -3.57 4.13
N SER A 38 0.48 -2.69 3.58
CA SER A 38 0.15 -1.41 4.21
C SER A 38 -0.48 -1.57 5.60
N LEU A 39 -1.44 -2.49 5.75
CA LEU A 39 -2.08 -2.75 7.04
C LEU A 39 -1.11 -3.34 8.07
N ALA A 40 -0.21 -4.21 7.63
CA ALA A 40 0.85 -4.76 8.48
C ALA A 40 1.81 -3.65 8.95
N LEU A 41 2.22 -2.76 8.04
CA LEU A 41 3.06 -1.60 8.33
C LEU A 41 2.37 -0.58 9.25
N SER A 42 1.06 -0.42 9.13
CA SER A 42 0.27 0.47 9.99
C SER A 42 0.18 -0.03 11.44
N GLY A 43 0.57 -1.29 11.71
CA GLY A 43 0.45 -1.91 13.03
C GLY A 43 -0.97 -2.38 13.39
N VAL A 44 -1.95 -2.22 12.48
CA VAL A 44 -3.34 -2.66 12.69
C VAL A 44 -3.43 -4.19 12.83
N LEU A 45 -2.52 -4.93 12.19
CA LEU A 45 -2.47 -6.39 12.23
C LEU A 45 -1.59 -6.94 13.37
N ILE A 46 -1.03 -6.07 14.22
CA ILE A 46 -0.11 -6.47 15.30
C ILE A 46 -0.89 -6.47 16.63
N SER A 47 -0.75 -7.52 17.45
CA SER A 47 -1.42 -7.58 18.76
C SER A 47 -0.96 -6.45 19.68
N GLY A 48 -1.84 -5.98 20.57
CA GLY A 48 -1.58 -4.84 21.47
C GLY A 48 -0.31 -4.98 22.31
N ASP A 49 0.10 -6.22 22.65
CA ASP A 49 1.35 -6.48 23.38
C ASP A 49 2.60 -6.16 22.55
N ARG A 50 2.56 -6.45 21.25
CA ARG A 50 3.67 -6.10 20.34
C ARG A 50 3.66 -4.62 19.97
N MET A 51 2.51 -3.96 19.97
CA MET A 51 2.47 -2.49 19.87
C MET A 51 3.17 -1.82 21.05
N ARG A 52 2.94 -2.29 22.28
CA ARG A 52 3.62 -1.77 23.48
C ARG A 52 5.13 -2.02 23.45
N ALA A 53 5.56 -3.18 22.94
CA ALA A 53 6.97 -3.48 22.73
C ALA A 53 7.62 -2.57 21.67
N ASN A 54 6.95 -2.34 20.53
CA ASN A 54 7.45 -1.46 19.46
C ASN A 54 7.48 0.03 19.85
N THR A 55 6.60 0.49 20.76
CA THR A 55 6.68 1.86 21.29
C THR A 55 7.86 2.07 22.24
N SER A 56 8.38 1.01 22.87
CA SER A 56 9.53 1.10 23.79
C SER A 56 10.88 1.01 23.07
N SER A 57 10.92 0.41 21.88
CA SER A 57 12.07 0.42 20.99
C SER A 57 12.01 1.66 20.10
N GLY A 58 12.81 2.68 20.39
CA GLY A 58 12.97 3.90 19.56
C GLY A 58 13.57 3.65 18.17
N THR A 59 13.22 2.54 17.50
CA THR A 59 13.60 2.25 16.13
C THR A 59 12.85 3.21 15.22
N GLY A 60 13.60 4.09 14.53
CA GLY A 60 13.12 5.11 13.59
C GLY A 60 12.48 4.53 12.32
N TYR A 61 11.45 3.70 12.48
CA TYR A 61 10.59 3.30 11.37
C TYR A 61 9.78 4.53 10.98
N ASN A 62 9.95 4.98 9.74
CA ASN A 62 9.29 6.17 9.23
C ASN A 62 7.78 5.93 9.29
N LYS A 63 7.09 6.60 10.22
CA LYS A 63 5.66 6.39 10.52
C LYS A 63 4.77 6.54 9.28
N ASP A 64 5.24 7.24 8.26
CA ASP A 64 4.48 7.49 7.03
C ASP A 64 4.66 6.39 5.97
N SER A 65 5.51 5.38 6.20
CA SER A 65 5.79 4.30 5.24
C SER A 65 4.54 3.52 4.84
N PHE A 66 3.63 3.25 5.78
CA PHE A 66 2.37 2.56 5.47
C PHE A 66 1.53 3.38 4.48
N LEU A 67 1.52 4.70 4.62
CA LEU A 67 0.69 5.60 3.83
C LEU A 67 1.15 5.61 2.36
N TYR A 68 2.45 5.51 2.10
CA TYR A 68 2.98 5.36 0.74
C TYR A 68 2.53 4.06 0.08
N VAL A 69 2.56 2.94 0.81
CA VAL A 69 2.14 1.63 0.28
C VAL A 69 0.62 1.59 0.08
N PHE A 70 -0.15 2.21 0.99
CA PHE A 70 -1.59 2.35 0.85
C PHE A 70 -1.98 3.11 -0.42
N LEU A 71 -1.37 4.28 -0.63
CA LEU A 71 -1.63 5.11 -1.81
C LEU A 71 -1.23 4.42 -3.12
N PHE A 72 -0.17 3.61 -3.09
CA PHE A 72 0.23 2.79 -4.23
C PHE A 72 -0.83 1.73 -4.58
N ALA A 73 -1.48 1.13 -3.57
CA ALA A 73 -2.49 0.08 -3.78
C ALA A 73 -3.81 0.62 -4.38
N LEU A 74 -4.15 1.88 -4.12
CA LEU A 74 -5.46 2.46 -4.46
C LEU A 74 -5.84 2.33 -5.95
N PRO A 75 -5.02 2.74 -6.93
CA PRO A 75 -5.41 2.65 -8.34
C PRO A 75 -5.69 1.22 -8.80
N PHE A 76 -4.90 0.25 -8.31
CA PHE A 76 -5.11 -1.17 -8.62
C PHE A 76 -6.42 -1.70 -8.02
N LEU A 77 -6.75 -1.29 -6.80
CA LEU A 77 -8.01 -1.67 -6.17
C LEU A 77 -9.20 -1.05 -6.87
N ILE A 78 -9.14 0.24 -7.22
CA ILE A 78 -10.21 0.93 -7.96
C ILE A 78 -10.50 0.19 -9.27
N LEU A 79 -9.48 -0.11 -10.08
CA LEU A 79 -9.65 -0.84 -11.34
C LEU A 79 -10.13 -2.28 -11.17
N ASN A 80 -9.91 -2.91 -10.03
CA ASN A 80 -10.44 -4.24 -9.75
C ASN A 80 -11.94 -4.23 -9.39
N PHE A 81 -12.50 -3.07 -9.03
CA PHE A 81 -13.93 -2.89 -8.72
C PHE A 81 -14.70 -2.13 -9.80
N THR A 82 -14.04 -1.75 -10.90
CA THR A 82 -14.65 -1.06 -12.05
C THR A 82 -14.91 -2.07 -13.16
#